data_AF-A0A259JX13-F1
#
_entry.id   AF-A0A259JX13-F1
#
_cell.length_a   1.000
_cell.length_b   1.000
_cell.length_c   1.000
_cell.angle_alpha   90.00
_cell.angle_beta   90.00
_cell.angle_gamma   90.00
#
_symmetry.space_group_name_H-M   'P 1'
#
loop_
_entity.id
_entity.type
_entity.pdbx_description
1 polymer ?
#
loop_
_entity_poly.entity_id
_entity_poly.type
_entity_poly.pdbx_seq_one_letter_code
_entity_poly.pdbx_strand_id
1 'polypeptide(L)'
;RDVLDEGADPATRNQALIDSAAAARADTPVPIPQAIPVAAAAGDDLTRIKGVGPKLRDVLVSLGVTRFDQIAGWSDEDIDRIDARLGRFEGRIRRDNWVEQAKLLAAGDTAGYENRFGRL
;
A
#
# COMPACT_ATOMS: atom_id res chain seq x y z
N ARG A 1 -23.19 -53.28 -14.64
CA ARG A 1 -23.38 -51.83 -14.45
C ARG A 1 -24.17 -51.69 -13.16
N ASP A 2 -23.48 -51.63 -12.02
CA ASP A 2 -24.04 -51.21 -10.74
C ASP A 2 -22.85 -50.88 -9.84
N VAL A 3 -22.74 -49.60 -9.45
CA VAL A 3 -21.74 -49.05 -8.55
C VAL A 3 -22.53 -48.26 -7.51
N LEU A 4 -22.51 -48.73 -6.26
CA LEU A 4 -23.09 -48.03 -5.12
C LEU A 4 -22.07 -48.02 -3.99
N ASP A 5 -22.00 -46.85 -3.34
CA ASP A 5 -21.57 -46.61 -1.95
C ASP A 5 -20.06 -46.72 -1.63
N GLU A 6 -19.38 -45.82 -0.92
CA GLU A 6 -19.68 -44.53 -0.28
C GLU A 6 -18.33 -43.92 0.15
N GLY A 7 -18.21 -42.58 0.22
CA GLY A 7 -17.14 -41.97 1.00
C GLY A 7 -16.83 -40.49 0.73
N ALA A 8 -17.45 -39.62 1.54
CA ALA A 8 -16.98 -38.32 2.02
C ALA A 8 -17.52 -37.02 1.36
N ASP A 9 -18.62 -36.51 1.92
CA ASP A 9 -18.91 -35.08 2.12
C ASP A 9 -18.00 -34.48 3.23
N PRO A 10 -18.07 -33.18 3.61
CA PRO A 10 -18.61 -31.99 2.93
C PRO A 10 -17.61 -30.80 2.96
N ALA A 11 -17.64 -29.90 1.98
CA ALA A 11 -17.17 -28.53 2.23
C ALA A 11 -17.75 -27.51 1.24
N THR A 12 -18.50 -26.57 1.80
CA THR A 12 -18.19 -25.12 1.71
C THR A 12 -18.22 -24.50 0.31
N ARG A 13 -18.95 -23.44 -0.01
CA ARG A 13 -19.78 -22.46 0.72
C ARG A 13 -20.22 -21.47 -0.37
N ASN A 14 -21.51 -21.18 -0.37
CA ASN A 14 -22.18 -19.98 -0.89
C ASN A 14 -21.38 -19.07 -1.84
N GLN A 15 -21.75 -19.13 -3.11
CA GLN A 15 -21.59 -18.06 -4.08
C GLN A 15 -22.29 -16.79 -3.54
N ALA A 16 -21.55 -15.70 -3.39
CA ALA A 16 -22.12 -14.36 -3.30
C ALA A 16 -21.37 -13.47 -4.29
N LEU A 17 -22.12 -13.01 -5.29
CA LEU A 17 -21.78 -11.97 -6.22
C LEU A 17 -21.28 -10.73 -5.47
N ILE A 18 -20.12 -10.22 -5.87
CA ILE A 18 -19.76 -8.84 -5.61
C ILE A 18 -19.10 -8.32 -6.88
N ASP A 19 -19.89 -7.54 -7.61
CA ASP A 19 -19.44 -6.63 -8.63
C ASP A 19 -18.37 -5.72 -8.00
N SER A 20 -17.12 -5.83 -8.47
CA SER A 20 -16.07 -4.85 -8.19
C SER A 20 -15.14 -4.84 -9.39
N ALA A 21 -15.22 -3.73 -10.11
CA ALA A 21 -14.54 -3.48 -11.35
C ALA A 21 -13.04 -3.78 -11.24
N ALA A 22 -12.57 -4.57 -12.18
CA ALA A 22 -11.18 -4.83 -12.44
C ALA A 22 -10.48 -3.56 -12.94
N ALA A 23 -9.29 -3.28 -12.41
CA ALA A 23 -8.18 -2.72 -13.19
C ALA A 23 -6.84 -3.15 -12.58
N ALA A 24 -6.28 -4.21 -13.17
CA ALA A 24 -4.86 -4.57 -13.31
C ALA A 24 -3.98 -4.52 -12.05
N ARG A 25 -3.68 -5.64 -11.38
CA ARG A 25 -2.60 -6.58 -11.76
C ARG A 25 -1.47 -5.95 -12.57
N ALA A 26 -0.40 -5.56 -11.89
CA ALA A 26 0.95 -5.66 -12.41
C ALA A 26 1.77 -6.48 -11.40
N ASP A 27 1.86 -7.77 -11.71
CA ASP A 27 2.83 -8.69 -11.13
C ASP A 27 4.15 -8.50 -11.88
N THR A 28 5.19 -8.07 -11.18
CA THR A 28 6.59 -8.45 -11.43
C THR A 28 7.41 -8.00 -10.22
N PRO A 29 7.74 -8.90 -9.29
CA PRO A 29 8.69 -8.58 -8.23
C PRO A 29 10.09 -8.58 -8.84
N VAL A 30 10.70 -7.40 -8.99
CA VAL A 30 12.15 -7.31 -9.18
C VAL A 30 12.76 -7.32 -7.78
N PRO A 31 13.47 -8.38 -7.35
CA PRO A 31 14.14 -8.36 -6.06
C PRO A 31 15.37 -7.48 -6.18
N ILE A 32 15.29 -6.24 -5.69
CA ILE A 32 16.48 -5.43 -5.43
C ILE A 32 16.84 -5.60 -3.96
N PRO A 33 17.95 -6.27 -3.63
CA PRO A 33 18.34 -6.42 -2.24
C PRO A 33 19.03 -5.13 -1.76
N GLN A 34 18.90 -4.91 -0.44
CA GLN A 34 19.75 -4.08 0.44
C GLN A 34 19.21 -2.71 0.84
N ALA A 35 18.35 -2.72 1.88
CA ALA A 35 18.54 -1.84 3.02
C ALA A 35 18.44 -2.69 4.31
N ILE A 36 19.36 -2.40 5.22
CA ILE A 36 19.81 -3.17 6.39
C ILE A 36 18.66 -3.30 7.42
N PRO A 37 18.43 -4.47 8.05
CA PRO A 37 17.26 -4.65 8.90
C PRO A 37 17.50 -3.99 10.26
N VAL A 38 16.82 -2.87 10.52
CA VAL A 38 16.59 -2.41 11.89
C VAL A 38 15.22 -2.91 12.31
N ALA A 39 15.21 -4.08 12.95
CA ALA A 39 14.17 -4.63 13.80
C ALA A 39 12.70 -4.24 13.48
N ALA A 40 12.04 -5.11 12.70
CA ALA A 40 10.63 -5.48 12.79
C ALA A 40 9.64 -4.43 13.33
N ALA A 41 9.27 -3.48 12.48
CA ALA A 41 7.86 -3.26 12.21
C ALA A 41 7.63 -3.79 10.79
N ALA A 42 6.54 -4.49 10.52
CA ALA A 42 6.26 -5.12 9.22
C ALA A 42 5.99 -4.11 8.07
N GLY A 43 6.45 -2.86 8.20
CA GLY A 43 6.17 -1.73 7.32
C GLY A 43 7.43 -1.08 6.74
N ASP A 44 7.23 -0.28 5.70
CA ASP A 44 8.25 0.60 5.14
C ASP A 44 8.44 1.87 6.00
N ASP A 45 9.56 2.54 5.83
CA ASP A 45 9.80 3.83 6.48
C ASP A 45 9.08 4.98 5.76
N LEU A 46 7.80 5.18 6.09
CA LEU A 46 6.98 6.24 5.49
C LEU A 46 7.57 7.65 5.65
N THR A 47 8.52 7.86 6.57
CA THR A 47 9.19 9.17 6.74
C THR A 47 10.11 9.53 5.57
N ARG A 48 10.42 8.57 4.69
CA ARG A 48 11.11 8.82 3.41
C ARG A 48 10.28 9.64 2.43
N ILE A 49 8.96 9.73 2.61
CA ILE A 49 8.10 10.62 1.82
C ILE A 49 8.23 12.04 2.38
N LYS A 50 8.64 13.00 1.54
CA LYS A 50 8.67 14.41 1.90
C LYS A 50 7.28 14.89 2.33
N GLY A 51 7.24 15.54 3.49
CA GLY A 51 6.00 15.99 4.12
C GLY A 51 5.46 15.02 5.16
N VAL A 52 5.92 13.76 5.19
CA VAL A 52 5.58 12.77 6.22
C VAL A 52 6.58 12.84 7.37
N GLY A 53 6.27 13.63 8.39
CA GLY A 53 7.04 13.66 9.63
C GLY A 53 6.74 12.45 10.54
N PRO A 54 7.55 12.22 11.60
CA PRO A 54 7.37 11.10 12.53
C PRO A 54 5.94 11.02 13.12
N LYS A 55 5.36 12.17 13.46
CA LYS A 55 3.99 12.27 13.99
C LYS A 55 2.95 11.80 12.97
N LEU A 56 3.17 12.11 11.70
CA LEU A 56 2.24 11.80 10.62
C LEU A 56 2.36 10.33 10.20
N ARG A 57 3.59 9.79 10.19
CA ARG A 57 3.83 8.35 10.13
C ARG A 57 3.03 7.62 11.21
N ASP A 58 3.09 8.06 12.47
CA ASP A 58 2.36 7.39 13.56
C ASP A 58 0.84 7.40 13.35
N VAL A 59 0.31 8.50 12.80
CA VAL A 59 -1.11 8.60 12.40
C VAL A 59 -1.41 7.59 11.28
N LEU A 60 -0.59 7.55 10.22
CA LEU A 60 -0.75 6.62 9.11
C LEU A 60 -0.71 5.15 9.57
N VAL A 61 0.26 4.81 10.44
CA VAL A 61 0.38 3.48 11.03
C VAL A 61 -0.86 3.14 11.85
N SER A 62 -1.39 4.10 12.62
CA SER A 62 -2.64 3.93 13.37
C SER A 62 -3.86 3.73 12.46
N LEU A 63 -3.82 4.26 11.24
CA LEU A 63 -4.82 4.04 10.18
C LEU A 63 -4.59 2.73 9.40
N GLY A 64 -3.56 1.94 9.74
CA GLY A 64 -3.21 0.69 9.05
C GLY A 64 -2.34 0.87 7.79
N VAL A 65 -1.88 2.09 7.54
CA VAL A 65 -1.01 2.44 6.42
C VAL A 65 0.43 2.33 6.90
N THR A 66 1.14 1.32 6.42
CA THR A 66 2.50 1.00 6.86
C THR A 66 3.46 0.78 5.71
N ARG A 67 2.99 0.76 4.46
CA ARG A 67 3.79 0.45 3.27
C ARG A 67 3.70 1.55 2.21
N PHE A 68 4.74 1.70 1.39
CA PHE A 68 4.72 2.62 0.25
C PHE A 68 3.73 2.17 -0.82
N ASP A 69 3.58 0.86 -1.04
CA ASP A 69 2.66 0.31 -2.05
C ASP A 69 1.20 0.70 -1.79
N GLN A 70 0.79 0.74 -0.52
CA GLN A 70 -0.55 1.18 -0.10
C GLN A 70 -0.81 2.64 -0.50
N ILE A 71 0.17 3.52 -0.26
CA ILE A 71 0.07 4.95 -0.58
C ILE A 71 0.15 5.17 -2.09
N ALA A 72 1.02 4.44 -2.78
CA ALA A 72 1.20 4.50 -4.22
C ALA A 72 -0.08 4.11 -4.99
N GLY A 73 -0.90 3.25 -4.40
CA GLY A 73 -2.17 2.78 -4.94
C GLY A 73 -3.40 3.61 -4.57
N TRP A 74 -3.25 4.70 -3.81
CA TRP A 74 -4.40 5.53 -3.46
C TRP A 74 -5.03 6.19 -4.69
N SER A 75 -6.34 5.99 -4.82
CA SER A 75 -7.19 6.79 -5.71
C SER A 75 -7.45 8.18 -5.12
N ASP A 76 -8.00 9.10 -5.91
CA ASP A 76 -8.42 10.41 -5.40
C ASP A 76 -9.40 10.30 -4.23
N GLU A 77 -10.28 9.31 -4.26
CA GLU A 77 -11.26 9.04 -3.21
C GLU A 77 -10.58 8.50 -1.93
N ASP A 78 -9.56 7.65 -2.07
CA ASP A 78 -8.79 7.17 -0.93
C ASP A 78 -7.95 8.29 -0.33
N ILE A 79 -7.36 9.15 -1.16
CA ILE A 79 -6.67 10.36 -0.71
C ILE A 79 -7.62 11.19 0.13
N ASP A 80 -8.80 11.54 -0.37
CA ASP A 80 -9.73 12.41 0.37
C ASP A 80 -10.20 11.75 1.68
N ARG A 81 -10.43 10.43 1.66
CA ARG A 81 -10.82 9.66 2.84
C ARG A 81 -9.74 9.61 3.92
N ILE A 82 -8.48 9.43 3.52
CA ILE A 82 -7.34 9.40 4.45
C ILE A 82 -7.01 10.82 4.91
N ASP A 83 -7.02 11.78 4.00
CA ASP A 83 -6.71 13.19 4.26
C ASP A 83 -7.63 13.74 5.35
N ALA A 84 -8.95 13.54 5.23
CA ALA A 84 -9.94 13.93 6.24
C ALA A 84 -9.73 13.30 7.64
N ARG A 85 -8.89 12.26 7.75
CA ARG A 85 -8.53 11.61 9.03
C ARG A 85 -7.20 12.11 9.59
N LEU A 86 -6.45 12.91 8.82
CA LEU A 86 -5.19 13.50 9.24
C LEU A 86 -5.37 14.72 10.16
N GLY A 87 -6.58 15.32 10.21
CA GLY A 87 -6.88 16.46 11.08
C GLY A 87 -6.08 17.70 10.67
N ARG A 88 -5.25 18.23 11.58
CA ARG A 88 -4.38 19.39 11.30
C ARG A 88 -3.36 19.20 10.16
N PHE A 89 -3.23 17.99 9.64
CA PHE A 89 -2.32 17.63 8.55
C PHE A 89 -3.05 17.38 7.23
N GLU A 90 -4.36 17.65 7.17
CA GLU A 90 -5.17 17.68 5.95
C GLU A 90 -4.54 18.56 4.85
N GLY A 91 -4.79 18.19 3.60
CA GLY A 91 -4.30 18.79 2.36
C GLY A 91 -2.87 18.37 1.99
N ARG A 92 -2.12 17.71 2.89
CA ARG A 92 -0.69 17.42 2.66
C ARG A 92 -0.46 16.30 1.66
N ILE A 93 -1.35 15.32 1.59
CA ILE A 93 -1.20 14.17 0.68
C ILE A 93 -1.07 14.64 -0.77
N ARG A 94 -1.93 15.59 -1.18
CA ARG A 94 -1.92 16.18 -2.53
C ARG A 94 -0.83 17.24 -2.67
N ARG A 95 -0.72 18.16 -1.69
CA ARG A 95 0.21 19.30 -1.74
C ARG A 95 1.67 18.86 -1.85
N ASP A 96 2.02 17.81 -1.11
CA ASP A 96 3.38 17.27 -1.11
C ASP A 96 3.48 16.04 -2.04
N ASN A 97 2.48 15.74 -2.89
CA ASN A 97 2.52 14.66 -3.89
C ASN A 97 2.91 13.28 -3.33
N TRP A 98 2.34 12.87 -2.19
CA TRP A 98 2.75 11.64 -1.51
C TRP A 98 2.61 10.38 -2.36
N VAL A 99 1.53 10.28 -3.16
CA VAL A 99 1.28 9.12 -4.02
C VAL A 99 2.39 8.94 -5.05
N GLU A 100 2.83 10.03 -5.68
CA GLU A 100 3.92 9.99 -6.68
C GLU A 100 5.27 9.64 -6.05
N GLN A 101 5.55 10.18 -4.87
CA GLN A 101 6.73 9.84 -4.09
C GLN A 101 6.74 8.37 -3.67
N ALA A 102 5.60 7.89 -3.16
CA ALA A 102 5.43 6.51 -2.73
C ALA A 102 5.56 5.53 -3.91
N LYS A 103 5.09 5.88 -5.12
CA LYS A 103 5.30 5.05 -6.32
C LYS A 103 6.78 4.82 -6.60
N LEU A 104 7.61 5.86 -6.54
CA LEU A 104 9.05 5.75 -6.79
C LEU A 104 9.74 4.94 -5.68
N LEU A 105 9.37 5.19 -4.42
CA LEU A 105 9.93 4.47 -3.28
C LEU A 105 9.51 2.99 -3.25
N ALA A 106 8.26 2.68 -3.60
CA ALA A 106 7.74 1.33 -3.73
C ALA A 106 8.42 0.57 -4.88
N ALA A 107 8.75 1.26 -5.98
CA ALA A 107 9.54 0.70 -7.08
C ALA A 107 11.04 0.57 -6.77
N GLY A 108 11.50 1.09 -5.63
CA GLY A 108 12.93 1.16 -5.29
C GLY A 108 13.72 2.18 -6.13
N ASP A 109 13.04 3.00 -6.93
CA ASP A 109 13.65 4.01 -7.81
C ASP A 109 14.06 5.26 -7.02
N THR A 110 15.13 5.09 -6.24
CA THR A 110 15.70 6.19 -5.45
C THR A 110 16.27 7.27 -6.37
N ALA A 111 16.89 6.92 -7.50
CA ALA A 111 17.44 7.89 -8.44
C ALA A 111 16.34 8.77 -9.06
N GLY A 112 15.24 8.17 -9.52
CA GLY A 112 14.08 8.91 -10.03
C GLY A 112 13.40 9.75 -8.96
N TYR A 113 13.34 9.25 -7.72
CA TYR A 113 12.87 10.01 -6.57
C TYR A 113 13.73 11.26 -6.33
N GLU A 114 15.04 11.11 -6.24
CA GLU A 114 15.97 12.20 -5.96
C GLU A 114 15.99 13.24 -7.07
N ASN A 115 15.87 12.81 -8.34
CA ASN A 115 15.80 13.70 -9.48
C ASN A 115 14.52 14.56 -9.48
N ARG A 116 13.39 14.03 -8.99
CA ARG A 116 12.09 14.74 -8.98
C ARG A 116 11.86 15.55 -7.70
N PHE A 117 12.21 14.99 -6.55
CA PHE A 117 11.84 15.49 -5.22
C PHE A 117 13.06 15.92 -4.39
N GLY A 118 14.28 15.74 -4.90
CA GLY A 118 15.53 16.00 -4.20
C GLY A 118 15.94 14.86 -3.28
N ARG A 119 17.16 14.93 -2.76
CA ARG A 119 17.76 13.92 -1.88
C ARG A 119 16.85 13.56 -0.69
N LEU A 120 16.82 12.27 -0.35
CA LEU A 120 16.16 11.70 0.84
C LEU A 120 16.80 12.19 2.13
#